data_AF-A0A0P7D623-F1
#
_entry.id   AF-A0A0P7D623-F1
#
_cell.length_a   1.000
_cell.length_b   1.000
_cell.length_c   1.000
_cell.angle_alpha   90.00
_cell.angle_beta   90.00
_cell.angle_gamma   90.00
#
_symmetry.space_group_name_H-M   'P 1'
#
loop_
_entity.id
_entity.type
_entity.pdbx_description
1 polymer ?
#
loop_
_entity_poly.entity_id
_entity_poly.type
_entity_poly.pdbx_seq_one_letter_code
_entity_poly.pdbx_strand_id
1 'polypeptide(L)' 'MTHSDDAPATRAEFHRQHQADAVAEAERLLARREELQGAWLNWVAGELYRLDPPPYAAMVRRELQRLSQG' A
#
# COMPACT_ATOMS: atom_id res chain seq x y z
N MET A 1 -33.24 13.53 0.49
CA MET A 1 -31.97 13.54 1.25
C MET A 1 -31.81 12.19 1.91
N THR A 2 -31.11 11.26 1.26
CA THR A 2 -30.66 10.01 1.89
C THR A 2 -29.14 10.03 1.80
N HIS A 3 -28.47 9.97 2.95
CA HIS A 3 -27.03 10.00 3.04
C HIS A 3 -26.44 8.88 2.17
N SER A 4 -25.56 9.26 1.24
CA SER A 4 -24.68 8.32 0.55
C SER A 4 -23.76 7.68 1.57
N ASP A 5 -24.04 6.43 1.93
CA ASP A 5 -23.09 5.58 2.63
C ASP A 5 -22.11 5.04 1.57
N ASP A 6 -21.17 5.89 1.16
CA ASP A 6 -20.08 5.54 0.23
C ASP A 6 -18.97 4.82 1.01
N ALA A 7 -19.33 3.73 1.68
CA ALA A 7 -18.39 2.75 2.19
C ALA A 7 -18.33 1.60 1.17
N PRO A 8 -17.14 1.15 0.73
CA PRO A 8 -17.06 0.08 -0.26
C PRO A 8 -17.73 -1.18 0.28
N ALA A 9 -18.79 -1.61 -0.40
CA ALA A 9 -19.69 -2.67 0.06
C ALA A 9 -19.00 -4.04 0.19
N THR A 10 -17.84 -4.24 -0.43
CA THR A 10 -17.07 -5.48 -0.36
C THR A 10 -15.55 -5.27 -0.37
N ARG A 11 -14.81 -6.22 0.22
CA ARG A 11 -13.34 -6.29 0.13
C ARG A 11 -12.85 -6.28 -1.33
N ALA A 12 -13.55 -6.95 -2.23
CA ALA A 12 -13.15 -7.01 -3.64
C ALA A 12 -13.21 -5.62 -4.31
N GLU A 13 -14.23 -4.82 -4.01
CA GLU A 13 -14.35 -3.45 -4.52
C GLU A 13 -13.29 -2.52 -3.93
N PHE A 14 -13.05 -2.61 -2.62
CA PHE A 14 -11.95 -1.88 -1.97
C PHE A 14 -10.61 -2.19 -2.65
N HIS A 15 -10.33 -3.48 -2.89
CA HIS A 15 -9.11 -3.89 -3.56
C HIS A 15 -9.02 -3.35 -5.00
N ARG A 16 -10.11 -3.34 -5.77
CA ARG A 16 -10.10 -2.79 -7.14
C ARG A 16 -9.88 -1.28 -7.14
N GLN A 17 -10.53 -0.55 -6.23
CA GLN A 17 -10.44 0.89 -6.15
C GLN A 17 -9.02 1.34 -5.78
N HIS A 18 -8.38 0.67 -4.83
CA HIS A 18 -7.05 1.03 -4.33
C HIS A 18 -5.88 0.29 -4.99
N GLN A 19 -6.13 -0.54 -6.01
CA GLN A 19 -5.08 -1.35 -6.62
C GLN A 19 -3.98 -0.48 -7.24
N ALA A 20 -4.37 0.52 -8.02
CA ALA A 20 -3.43 1.41 -8.70
C ALA A 20 -2.61 2.21 -7.68
N ASP A 21 -3.26 2.76 -6.66
CA ASP A 21 -2.59 3.52 -5.60
C ASP A 21 -1.62 2.64 -4.81
N ALA A 22 -2.02 1.41 -4.49
CA ALA A 22 -1.17 0.48 -3.75
C ALA A 22 0.09 0.09 -4.53
N VAL A 23 0.00 -0.03 -5.86
CA VAL A 23 1.15 -0.26 -6.74
C VAL A 23 2.05 0.98 -6.77
N ALA A 24 1.49 2.17 -6.95
CA ALA A 24 2.26 3.41 -6.98
C ALA A 24 3.03 3.64 -5.67
N GLU A 25 2.42 3.37 -4.51
CA GLU A 25 3.11 3.46 -3.23
C GLU A 25 4.18 2.38 -3.07
N ALA A 26 3.93 1.16 -3.53
CA ALA A 26 4.94 0.11 -3.53
C ALA A 26 6.17 0.49 -4.38
N GLU A 27 5.96 1.09 -5.56
CA GLU A 27 7.03 1.62 -6.41
C GLU A 27 7.80 2.76 -5.71
N ARG A 28 7.09 3.71 -5.08
CA ARG A 28 7.70 4.80 -4.29
C ARG A 28 8.59 4.25 -3.18
N LEU A 29 8.10 3.25 -2.45
CA LEU A 29 8.86 2.60 -1.37
C LEU A 29 10.09 1.88 -1.93
N LEU A 30 9.95 1.16 -3.05
CA LEU A 30 11.04 0.43 -3.69
C LEU A 30 12.13 1.34 -4.25
N ALA A 31 11.77 2.49 -4.81
CA ALA A 31 12.72 3.47 -5.36
C ALA A 31 13.73 3.97 -4.30
N ARG A 32 13.30 4.04 -3.03
CA ARG A 32 14.17 4.43 -1.90
C ARG A 32 15.11 3.32 -1.44
N ARG A 33 15.02 2.11 -1.99
CA ARG A 33 15.82 0.95 -1.56
C ARG A 33 17.32 1.20 -1.70
N GLU A 34 17.75 1.76 -2.83
CA GLU A 34 19.17 2.01 -3.09
C GLU A 34 19.72 3.17 -2.26
N GLU A 35 18.88 4.19 -2.00
CA GLU A 35 19.25 5.34 -1.18
C GLU A 35 19.41 4.98 0.30
N LEU A 36 18.50 4.17 0.84
CA LEU A 36 18.46 3.83 2.26
C LEU A 36 19.24 2.57 2.62
N GLN A 37 19.52 1.71 1.64
CA GLN A 37 20.30 0.47 1.80
C GLN A 37 19.83 -0.35 3.01
N GLY A 38 20.72 -0.64 3.97
CA GLY A 38 20.42 -1.43 5.17
C GLY A 38 19.34 -0.84 6.08
N ALA A 39 19.07 0.47 5.99
CA ALA A 39 17.99 1.11 6.76
C ALA A 39 16.61 0.96 6.09
N TRP A 40 16.56 0.52 4.84
CA TRP A 40 15.34 0.53 4.02
C TRP A 40 14.19 -0.24 4.66
N LEU A 41 14.42 -1.45 5.17
CA LEU A 41 13.36 -2.27 5.76
C LEU A 41 12.73 -1.64 7.02
N ASN A 42 13.56 -1.03 7.87
CA ASN A 42 13.07 -0.34 9.07
C ASN A 42 12.25 0.91 8.69
N TRP A 43 12.70 1.64 7.67
CA TRP A 43 11.96 2.79 7.17
C TRP A 43 10.62 2.38 6.52
N VAL A 44 10.60 1.33 5.70
CA VAL A 44 9.37 0.78 5.09
C VAL A 44 8.37 0.37 6.18
N ALA A 45 8.81 -0.27 7.26
CA ALA A 45 7.92 -0.63 8.37
C ALA A 45 7.24 0.61 8.99
N GLY A 46 7.97 1.72 9.12
CA GLY A 46 7.42 3.00 9.59
C GLY A 46 6.47 3.67 8.60
N GLU A 47 6.67 3.50 7.28
CA GLU A 47 5.70 3.96 6.29
C GLU A 47 4.42 3.13 6.31
N LEU A 48 4.54 1.80 6.31
CA LEU A 48 3.37 0.91 6.35
C LEU A 48 2.52 1.11 7.60
N TYR A 49 3.14 1.49 8.74
CA TYR A 49 2.41 1.80 9.97
C TYR A 49 1.60 3.10 9.88
N ARG A 50 1.98 4.04 9.01
CA ARG A 50 1.25 5.29 8.77
C ARG A 50 0.13 5.13 7.74
N LEU A 51 0.11 4.03 7.00
CA LEU A 51 -0.95 3.74 6.04
C LEU A 51 -2.20 3.26 6.78
N ASP A 52 -3.31 3.93 6.48
CA ASP A 52 -4.65 3.55 6.91
C ASP A 52 -5.56 3.51 5.66
N PRO A 53 -6.54 2.59 5.58
CA PRO A 53 -6.85 1.54 6.54
C PRO A 53 -5.89 0.33 6.49
N PRO A 54 -5.83 -0.52 7.53
CA PRO A 54 -4.99 -1.74 7.54
C PRO A 54 -5.07 -2.63 6.28
N PRO A 55 -6.24 -2.86 5.64
CA PRO A 55 -6.29 -3.58 4.36
C PRO A 55 -5.52 -2.90 3.23
N TYR A 56 -5.44 -1.56 3.20
CA TYR A 56 -4.63 -0.83 2.22
C TYR A 56 -3.14 -1.06 2.46
N ALA A 57 -2.69 -0.97 3.72
CA ALA A 57 -1.30 -1.26 4.09
C ALA A 57 -0.88 -2.70 3.69
N ALA A 58 -1.79 -3.67 3.84
CA ALA A 58 -1.57 -5.05 3.40
C ALA A 58 -1.46 -5.17 1.87
N MET A 59 -2.23 -4.39 1.10
CA MET A 59 -2.11 -4.33 -0.36
C MET A 59 -0.74 -3.79 -0.77
N VAL A 60 -0.32 -2.64 -0.22
CA VAL A 60 0.99 -2.03 -0.51
C VAL A 60 2.12 -3.00 -0.18
N ARG A 61 2.07 -3.66 0.99
CA ARG A 61 3.08 -4.66 1.38
C ARG A 61 3.19 -5.80 0.37
N ARG A 62 2.05 -6.31 -0.14
CA ARG A 62 2.02 -7.41 -1.12
C ARG A 62 2.60 -6.97 -2.46
N GLU A 63 2.26 -5.80 -2.95
CA GLU A 63 2.77 -5.30 -4.22
C GLU A 63 4.26 -4.96 -4.11
N LEU A 64 4.70 -4.38 -2.99
CA LEU A 64 6.12 -4.15 -2.71
C LEU A 64 6.91 -5.46 -2.72
N GLN A 65 6.37 -6.49 -2.08
CA GLN A 65 6.95 -7.82 -2.08
C GLN A 65 7.05 -8.40 -3.51
N ARG A 66 6.03 -8.23 -4.35
CA ARG A 66 6.04 -8.65 -5.77
C ARG A 66 7.11 -7.93 -6.57
N LEU A 67 7.17 -6.60 -6.49
CA LEU A 67 8.12 -5.77 -7.22
C LEU A 67 9.58 -6.01 -6.77
N SER A 68 9.79 -6.39 -5.50
CA SER A 68 11.13 -6.68 -4.98
C SER A 68 11.66 -8.08 -5.34
N GLN A 69 10.79 -9.01 -5.75
CA GLN A 69 11.12 -10.40 -6.09
C GLN A 69 11.21 -10.66 -7.60
N GLY A 70 10.73 -9.73 -8.44
CA GLY A 70 10.93 -9.72 -9.88
C GLY A 70 12.26 -9.08 -10.24
#